data_AF-U1YJE0-F1
#
_entry.id   AF-U1YJE0-F1
#
_cell.length_a   1.000
_cell.length_b   1.000
_cell.length_c   1.000
_cell.angle_alpha   90.00
_cell.angle_beta   90.00
_cell.angle_gamma   90.00
#
_symmetry.space_group_name_H-M   'P 1'
#
loop_
_entity.id
_entity.type
_entity.pdbx_description
1 polymer ?
#
loop_
_entity_poly.entity_id
_entity_poly.type
_entity_poly.pdbx_seq_one_letter_code
_entity_poly.pdbx_strand_id
1 'polypeptide(L)'
;MKFLQKYLVIQTFRDKFTQNIHSAETFYETGDEKRASFLIESGYLKANDEHDEPLKNLGGGYYELPNGEKVRGKEKALRALKKVEASGANESRQIQ
;
A
#
# COMPACT_ATOMS: atom_id res chain seq x y z
N MET A 1 2.97 -3.34 15.14
CA MET A 1 2.41 -4.42 14.31
C MET A 1 3.08 -4.28 12.94
N LYS A 2 3.73 -5.33 12.43
CA LYS A 2 4.34 -5.28 11.09
C LYS A 2 3.23 -5.58 10.09
N PHE A 3 2.90 -4.61 9.24
CA PHE A 3 2.00 -4.84 8.11
C PHE A 3 2.77 -5.65 7.05
N LEU A 4 2.21 -6.77 6.63
CA LEU A 4 2.76 -7.59 5.55
C LEU A 4 2.18 -7.07 4.25
N GLN A 5 3.06 -6.63 3.34
CA GLN A 5 2.68 -6.21 2.00
C GLN A 5 2.70 -7.39 1.06
N LYS A 6 1.68 -7.48 0.20
CA LYS A 6 1.49 -8.58 -0.75
C LYS A 6 1.82 -8.11 -2.15
N TYR A 7 2.71 -8.83 -2.83
CA TYR A 7 3.18 -8.53 -4.18
C TYR A 7 2.90 -9.71 -5.12
N LEU A 8 2.48 -9.43 -6.36
CA LEU A 8 2.31 -10.47 -7.37
C LEU A 8 3.69 -10.88 -7.90
N VAL A 9 3.97 -12.17 -7.93
CA VAL A 9 5.22 -12.72 -8.49
C VAL A 9 5.05 -12.81 -10.00
N ILE A 10 5.85 -12.06 -10.76
CA ILE A 10 5.81 -12.07 -12.22
C ILE A 10 6.73 -13.17 -12.76
N GLN A 11 7.87 -13.36 -12.11
CA GLN A 11 8.88 -14.34 -12.51
C GLN A 11 9.25 -15.23 -11.34
N THR A 12 9.29 -16.54 -11.59
CA THR A 12 9.68 -17.52 -10.58
C THR A 12 11.07 -17.21 -10.02
N PHE A 13 11.18 -17.11 -8.69
CA PHE A 13 12.46 -16.88 -8.02
C PHE A 13 12.59 -17.71 -6.75
N ARG A 14 13.83 -18.01 -6.39
CA ARG A 14 14.16 -18.62 -5.10
C ARG A 14 14.61 -17.53 -4.14
N ASP A 15 13.87 -17.35 -3.05
CA ASP A 15 14.26 -16.40 -2.02
C ASP A 15 15.46 -16.95 -1.22
N LYS A 16 16.52 -16.14 -1.07
CA LYS A 16 17.75 -16.58 -0.40
C LYS A 16 17.64 -16.60 1.14
N PHE A 17 16.67 -15.89 1.70
CA PHE A 17 16.46 -15.80 3.15
C PHE A 17 15.57 -16.93 3.65
N THR A 18 14.49 -17.23 2.92
CA THR A 18 13.54 -18.30 3.29
C THR A 18 13.85 -19.63 2.60
N GLN A 19 14.69 -19.62 1.57
CA GLN A 19 14.94 -20.74 0.65
C GLN A 19 13.71 -21.22 -0.13
N ASN A 20 12.57 -20.55 0.00
CA ASN A 20 11.33 -20.90 -0.68
C ASN A 20 11.39 -20.50 -2.16
N ILE A 21 10.75 -21.31 -2.99
CA ILE A 21 10.56 -21.03 -4.41
C ILE A 21 9.19 -20.38 -4.56
N HIS A 22 9.16 -19.16 -5.07
CA HIS A 22 7.94 -18.45 -5.41
C HIS A 22 7.75 -18.57 -6.92
N SER A 23 6.67 -19.23 -7.35
CA SER A 23 6.37 -19.38 -8.77
C SER A 23 5.75 -18.11 -9.35
N ALA A 24 5.94 -17.88 -10.65
CA ALA A 24 5.18 -16.88 -11.38
C ALA A 24 3.66 -17.05 -11.12
N GLU A 25 2.94 -15.92 -11.12
CA GLU A 25 1.51 -15.81 -10.84
C GLU A 25 1.09 -16.18 -9.40
N THR A 26 2.06 -16.36 -8.49
CA THR A 26 1.78 -16.49 -7.05
C THR A 26 1.94 -15.16 -6.33
N PHE A 27 1.70 -15.14 -5.01
CA PHE A 27 1.88 -13.96 -4.19
C PHE A 27 3.07 -14.10 -3.24
N TYR A 28 3.81 -13.01 -3.08
CA TYR A 28 4.90 -12.86 -2.14
C TYR A 28 4.51 -11.86 -1.06
N GLU A 29 4.52 -12.30 0.19
CA GLU A 29 4.17 -11.48 1.35
C GLU A 29 5.41 -11.14 2.14
N THR A 30 5.69 -9.86 2.33
CA THR A 30 6.84 -9.40 3.10
C THR A 30 6.54 -8.11 3.86
N GLY A 31 7.11 -7.98 5.06
CA GLY A 31 7.14 -6.71 5.79
C GLY A 31 8.44 -5.93 5.56
N ASP A 32 9.32 -6.40 4.68
CA ASP A 32 10.60 -5.77 4.36
C ASP A 32 10.50 -5.01 3.04
N GLU A 33 10.29 -3.70 3.15
CA GLU A 33 10.12 -2.79 2.00
C GLU A 33 11.37 -2.74 1.11
N LYS A 34 12.58 -2.82 1.70
CA LYS A 34 13.83 -2.80 0.93
C LYS A 34 13.96 -4.04 0.06
N ARG A 35 13.61 -5.21 0.63
CA ARG A 35 13.59 -6.48 -0.10
C ARG A 35 12.55 -6.47 -1.21
N ALA A 36 11.34 -5.97 -0.95
CA ALA A 36 10.28 -5.85 -1.95
C ALA A 36 10.72 -4.94 -3.10
N SER A 37 11.24 -3.74 -2.82
CA SER A 37 11.72 -2.80 -3.84
C SER A 37 12.81 -3.40 -4.72
N PHE A 38 13.80 -4.08 -4.12
CA PHE A 38 14.85 -4.76 -4.88
C PHE A 38 14.29 -5.81 -5.86
N LEU A 39 13.31 -6.61 -5.42
CA LEU A 39 12.69 -7.64 -6.24
C LEU A 39 11.78 -7.05 -7.33
N ILE A 40 11.14 -5.91 -7.08
CA ILE A 40 10.37 -5.16 -8.07
C ILE A 40 11.29 -4.56 -9.14
N GLU A 41 12.36 -3.86 -8.74
CA GLU A 41 13.34 -3.27 -9.67
C GLU A 41 14.05 -4.35 -10.50
N SER A 42 14.26 -5.53 -9.92
CA SER A 42 14.84 -6.69 -10.61
C SER A 42 13.84 -7.42 -11.52
N GLY A 43 12.55 -7.05 -11.52
CA GLY A 43 11.52 -7.63 -12.38
C GLY A 43 10.89 -8.94 -11.89
N TYR A 44 11.16 -9.38 -10.66
CA TYR A 44 10.59 -10.60 -10.10
C TYR A 44 9.19 -10.39 -9.54
N LEU A 45 8.94 -9.21 -8.96
CA LEU A 45 7.66 -8.84 -8.36
C LEU A 45 7.01 -7.69 -9.12
N LYS A 46 5.68 -7.71 -9.19
CA LYS A 46 4.88 -6.56 -9.55
C LYS A 46 4.67 -5.74 -8.28
N ALA A 47 4.98 -4.45 -8.34
CA ALA A 47 4.49 -3.51 -7.34
C ALA A 47 2.97 -3.66 -7.30
N ASN A 48 2.46 -4.16 -6.20
CA ASN A 48 1.04 -4.10 -5.95
C ASN A 48 0.80 -2.67 -5.51
N ASP A 49 0.03 -1.90 -6.28
CA ASP A 49 -0.44 -0.57 -5.91
C ASP A 49 -1.40 -0.63 -4.69
N GLU A 50 -1.48 -1.77 -3.99
CA GLU A 50 -1.89 -1.86 -2.59
C GLU A 50 -0.83 -1.24 -1.66
N HIS A 51 -0.41 -0.01 -1.98
CA HIS A 51 -0.59 0.96 -0.91
C HIS A 51 -2.07 0.90 -0.60
N ASP A 52 -2.42 0.48 0.62
CA ASP A 52 -3.52 1.09 1.34
C ASP A 52 -3.33 2.62 1.21
N GLU A 53 -3.67 3.18 0.05
CA GLU A 53 -4.04 4.55 -0.06
C GLU A 53 -5.35 4.57 0.73
N PRO A 54 -5.42 5.22 1.90
CA PRO A 54 -6.72 5.45 2.57
C PRO A 54 -7.69 6.28 1.71
N LEU A 55 -7.29 6.62 0.48
CA LEU A 55 -8.14 7.10 -0.57
C LEU A 55 -8.80 5.92 -1.30
N LYS A 56 -10.09 5.76 -1.10
CA LYS A 56 -10.89 4.88 -1.93
C LYS A 56 -11.13 5.54 -3.29
N ASN A 57 -10.62 4.96 -4.37
CA ASN A 57 -10.85 5.48 -5.72
C ASN A 57 -12.30 5.17 -6.15
N LEU A 58 -13.11 6.20 -6.38
CA LEU A 58 -14.52 6.10 -6.77
C LEU A 58 -14.71 5.99 -8.30
N GLY A 59 -13.62 6.01 -9.07
CA GLY A 59 -13.66 6.07 -10.53
C GLY A 59 -13.87 7.50 -11.06
N GLY A 60 -13.56 7.72 -12.34
CA GLY A 60 -13.67 9.05 -12.97
C GLY A 60 -12.69 10.11 -12.42
N GLY A 61 -11.63 9.66 -11.72
CA GLY A 61 -10.64 10.54 -11.08
C GLY A 61 -11.10 11.12 -9.74
N TYR A 62 -12.12 10.54 -9.10
CA TYR A 62 -12.55 10.91 -7.75
C TYR A 62 -12.00 9.93 -6.71
N TYR A 63 -11.62 10.45 -5.56
CA TYR A 63 -11.06 9.71 -4.43
C TYR A 63 -11.83 10.09 -3.16
N GLU A 64 -12.18 9.12 -2.33
CA GLU A 64 -12.87 9.30 -1.06
C GLU A 64 -11.89 9.16 0.09
N LEU A 65 -11.87 10.15 0.97
CA LEU A 65 -11.01 10.23 2.15
C LEU A 65 -11.64 9.47 3.33
N PRO A 66 -10.85 9.13 4.37
CA PRO A 66 -11.37 8.44 5.55
C PRO A 66 -12.39 9.25 6.35
N ASN A 67 -12.49 10.58 6.15
CA ASN A 67 -13.53 11.42 6.72
C ASN A 67 -14.84 11.45 5.89
N GLY A 68 -14.91 10.69 4.79
CA GLY A 68 -16.05 10.68 3.86
C GLY A 68 -16.04 11.80 2.81
N GLU A 69 -15.00 12.66 2.79
CA GLU A 69 -14.87 13.73 1.81
C GLU A 69 -14.44 13.17 0.44
N LYS A 70 -15.06 13.63 -0.65
CA LYS A 70 -14.75 13.21 -2.02
C LYS A 70 -13.93 14.28 -2.73
N VAL A 71 -12.71 13.94 -3.12
CA VAL A 71 -11.76 14.86 -3.75
C VAL A 71 -11.43 14.37 -5.16
N ARG A 72 -11.53 15.28 -6.13
CA ARG A 72 -11.18 15.00 -7.53
C ARG A 72 -9.68 15.21 -7.75
N GLY A 73 -9.01 14.16 -8.22
CA GLY A 73 -7.58 14.14 -8.54
C GLY A 73 -6.72 13.55 -7.42
N LYS A 74 -5.82 12.64 -7.80
CA LYS A 74 -4.95 11.89 -6.87
C LYS A 74 -4.14 12.83 -5.98
N GLU A 75 -3.53 13.86 -6.56
CA GLU A 75 -2.71 14.84 -5.84
C GLU A 75 -3.50 15.62 -4.77
N LYS A 76 -4.70 16.09 -5.13
CA LYS A 76 -5.56 16.82 -4.18
C LYS A 76 -6.00 15.92 -3.04
N ALA A 77 -6.33 14.67 -3.37
CA ALA A 77 -6.79 13.71 -2.40
C ALA A 77 -5.66 13.29 -1.44
N LEU A 78 -4.41 13.15 -1.91
CA LEU A 78 -3.23 12.94 -1.06
C LEU A 78 -2.97 14.12 -0.12
N ARG A 79 -3.13 15.36 -0.60
CA ARG A 79 -2.98 16.57 0.23
C ARG A 79 -4.07 16.64 1.29
N ALA A 80 -5.31 16.37 0.90
CA ALA A 80 -6.44 16.37 1.81
C ALA A 80 -6.32 15.24 2.83
N LEU A 81 -5.80 14.07 2.44
CA LEU A 81 -5.50 12.97 3.34
C LEU A 81 -4.50 13.37 4.41
N LYS A 82 -3.35 13.95 4.03
CA LYS A 82 -2.37 14.45 5.02
C LYS A 82 -3.00 15.43 6.01
N LYS A 83 -3.95 16.24 5.55
CA LYS A 83 -4.70 17.17 6.40
C LYS A 83 -5.65 16.41 7.34
N VAL A 84 -6.38 15.43 6.85
CA VAL A 84 -7.32 14.61 7.63
C VAL A 84 -6.56 13.75 8.66
N GLU A 85 -5.46 13.11 8.29
CA GLU A 85 -4.58 12.35 9.20
C GLU A 85 -4.06 13.24 10.35
N ALA A 86 -3.60 14.46 10.03
CA ALA A 86 -3.16 15.44 11.02
C ALA A 86 -4.29 15.94 11.94
N SER A 87 -5.54 15.89 11.47
CA SER A 87 -6.72 16.33 12.22
C SER A 87 -7.31 15.22 13.08
N GLY A 88 -7.41 14.00 12.55
CA GLY A 88 -8.01 12.83 13.20
C GLY A 88 -7.18 12.25 14.34
N ALA A 89 -5.88 12.55 14.41
CA ALA A 89 -5.02 12.18 15.53
C ALA A 89 -5.37 12.90 16.85
N ASN A 90 -6.25 13.90 16.84
CA ASN A 90 -6.57 14.73 18.00
C ASN A 90 -7.93 14.43 18.67
N GLU A 91 -8.70 13.45 18.17
CA GLU A 91 -10.07 13.16 18.67
C GLU A 91 -10.23 11.78 19.34
N SER A 92 -9.14 11.10 19.72
CA SER A 92 -9.21 9.82 20.48
C SER A 92 -8.69 9.91 21.92
N ARG A 93 -8.50 11.12 22.47
CA ARG A 93 -8.11 11.32 23.89
C ARG A 93 -9.04 12.28 24.62
N GLN A 94 -10.34 12.01 24.56
CA GLN A 94 -11.22 12.54 25.60
C GLN A 94 -12.45 11.65 25.77
N ILE A 95 -12.26 10.51 26.43
CA ILE A 95 -13.32 9.94 27.26
C ILE A 95 -12.84 10.01 28.71
N GLN A 96 -13.77 10.54 29.51
CA GLN A 96 -13.63 11.05 30.87
C GLN A 96 -13.30 9.98 31.90
#